data_AF-A0A0Q8F342-F1
#
_entry.id   AF-A0A0Q8F342-F1
#
_cell.length_a   1.000
_cell.length_b   1.000
_cell.length_c   1.000
_cell.angle_alpha   90.00
_cell.angle_beta   90.00
_cell.angle_gamma   90.00
#
_symmetry.space_group_name_H-M   'P 1'
#
loop_
_entity.id
_entity.type
_entity.pdbx_description
1 polymer ?
#
loop_
_entity_poly.entity_id
_entity_poly.type
_entity_poly.pdbx_seq_one_letter_code
_entity_poly.pdbx_strand_id
1 'polypeptide(L)'
;MIDESADGLITAMEALLAIRGFAKDWEQIRPADRMALYAELNELATKLSVPMPNGVEAEFPLSQQVTKVDADGREFVLDSPLVVLRYLLTSCVAACSIVLQAGTGLRSHELLSLKALPVKDDGWPSCLSRRVSRDGMIELFYVEAVTSKRGKPRTAEWIVGARPVGSSYLPPTVRAVLAVTRLLAMFRELGEISDLFVVLKTNGGLPAAGTSVTPMTNGYLARFQRAFVLNWVDLSELSSPDHEGYKQGKLRPHQWRPTFATFVFRTNPTMLKAISEHFKHVSDAITSKYYIGNDPTFLAACDDAQTMAAVQVLRSITFKGAPVVGGFSRYVDEMRKELKLHLVDEQAKFDEQGALRYVSEEEIVIWNTSYGRCWSSQLPTKSLCNQRAGASVLASTSPNLAIAHVELCAGCSCLEISTEHAAYWIERRDQNALLVEQAKRANDQTTLAIVQKRQRQAEAMVKHLAS
;
A
#
# COMPACT_ATOMS: atom_id res chain seq x y z
N MET A 1 21.06 -13.09 5.44
CA MET A 1 19.90 -13.88 4.97
C MET A 1 19.52 -13.57 3.53
N ILE A 2 18.66 -12.59 3.16
CA ILE A 2 18.36 -12.32 1.73
C ILE A 2 19.63 -12.03 0.91
N ASP A 3 20.54 -11.24 1.46
CA ASP A 3 21.76 -10.82 0.76
C ASP A 3 22.71 -12.01 0.54
N GLU A 4 22.91 -12.88 1.52
CA GLU A 4 23.79 -14.06 1.41
C GLU A 4 23.29 -15.07 0.37
N SER A 5 21.98 -15.38 0.37
CA SER A 5 21.41 -16.28 -0.63
C SER A 5 21.45 -15.67 -2.04
N ALA A 6 21.22 -14.35 -2.16
CA ALA A 6 21.35 -13.66 -3.43
C ALA A 6 22.80 -13.64 -3.93
N ASP A 7 23.77 -13.37 -3.05
CA ASP A 7 25.20 -13.35 -3.37
C ASP A 7 25.70 -14.75 -3.77
N GLY A 8 25.28 -15.79 -3.06
CA GLY A 8 25.57 -17.18 -3.41
C GLY A 8 24.97 -17.57 -4.77
N LEU A 9 23.72 -17.15 -5.05
CA LEU A 9 23.09 -17.37 -6.36
C LEU A 9 23.83 -16.66 -7.49
N ILE A 10 24.24 -15.40 -7.29
CA ILE A 10 25.01 -14.63 -8.27
C ILE A 10 26.34 -15.32 -8.54
N THR A 11 27.08 -15.71 -7.49
CA THR A 11 28.37 -16.39 -7.61
C THR A 11 28.23 -17.71 -8.38
N ALA A 12 27.22 -18.51 -8.03
CA ALA A 12 26.93 -19.76 -8.73
C ALA A 12 26.52 -19.56 -10.19
N MET A 13 25.71 -18.52 -10.47
CA MET A 13 25.34 -18.13 -11.83
C MET A 13 26.58 -17.73 -12.64
N GLU A 14 27.42 -16.85 -12.12
CA GLU A 14 28.64 -16.39 -12.80
C GLU A 14 29.57 -17.56 -13.12
N ALA A 15 29.80 -18.45 -12.15
CA ALA A 15 30.65 -19.62 -12.32
C ALA A 15 30.13 -20.59 -13.40
N LEU A 16 28.83 -20.92 -13.38
CA LEU A 16 28.24 -21.85 -14.34
C LEU A 16 28.06 -21.24 -15.74
N LEU A 17 27.83 -19.93 -15.82
CA LEU A 17 27.66 -19.23 -17.09
C LEU A 17 28.98 -18.89 -17.78
N ALA A 18 30.08 -18.81 -17.02
CA ALA A 18 31.43 -18.69 -17.58
C ALA A 18 31.78 -19.90 -18.49
N ILE A 19 31.40 -21.12 -18.11
CA ILE A 19 31.62 -22.34 -18.90
C ILE A 19 30.86 -22.28 -20.24
N ARG A 20 29.62 -21.80 -20.21
CA ARG A 20 28.81 -21.73 -21.43
C ARG A 20 29.27 -20.65 -22.39
N GLY A 21 29.90 -19.59 -21.90
CA GLY A 21 30.10 -18.35 -22.62
C GLY A 21 28.74 -17.77 -23.01
N PHE A 22 28.27 -16.73 -22.34
CA PHE A 22 27.01 -16.05 -22.69
C PHE A 22 27.07 -15.29 -24.05
N ALA A 23 28.02 -15.66 -24.91
CA ALA A 23 28.19 -15.18 -26.27
C ALA A 23 27.16 -15.83 -27.19
N LYS A 24 26.71 -15.06 -28.19
CA LYS A 24 25.61 -15.33 -29.14
C LYS A 24 25.81 -16.56 -30.04
N ASP A 25 26.80 -17.41 -29.75
CA ASP A 25 27.29 -18.47 -30.64
C ASP A 25 26.88 -19.88 -30.18
N TRP A 26 26.03 -20.02 -29.15
CA TRP A 26 25.57 -21.34 -28.66
C TRP A 26 24.99 -22.23 -29.77
N GLU A 27 24.25 -21.63 -30.70
CA GLU A 27 23.70 -22.31 -31.88
C GLU A 27 24.78 -22.75 -32.89
N GLN A 28 25.95 -22.10 -32.88
CA GLN A 28 27.09 -22.38 -33.75
C GLN A 28 28.03 -23.47 -33.19
N ILE A 29 27.91 -23.82 -31.90
CA ILE A 29 28.69 -24.91 -31.27
C ILE A 29 28.18 -26.29 -31.73
N ARG A 30 29.09 -27.20 -32.08
CA ARG A 30 28.73 -28.57 -32.51
C ARG A 30 28.10 -29.38 -31.36
N PRO A 31 27.17 -30.31 -31.63
CA PRO A 31 26.49 -31.09 -30.59
C PRO A 31 27.42 -31.86 -29.62
N ALA A 32 28.52 -32.43 -30.11
CA ALA A 32 29.49 -33.15 -29.28
C ALA A 32 30.22 -32.24 -28.28
N ASP A 33 30.58 -31.04 -28.73
CA ASP A 33 31.23 -30.03 -27.89
C ASP A 33 30.24 -29.49 -26.83
N ARG A 34 28.94 -29.41 -27.16
CA ARG A 34 27.88 -29.08 -26.17
C ARG A 34 27.79 -30.12 -25.06
N MET A 35 27.90 -31.41 -25.39
CA MET A 35 27.85 -32.49 -24.39
C MET A 35 29.05 -32.44 -23.44
N ALA A 36 30.24 -32.14 -23.94
CA ALA A 36 31.43 -31.95 -23.11
C ALA A 36 31.27 -30.75 -22.15
N LEU A 37 30.75 -29.62 -22.64
CA LEU A 37 30.43 -28.45 -21.82
C LEU A 37 29.37 -28.76 -20.75
N TYR A 38 28.37 -29.58 -21.06
CA TYR A 38 27.39 -30.02 -20.05
C TYR A 38 28.01 -30.93 -18.99
N ALA A 39 28.96 -31.78 -19.35
CA ALA A 39 29.68 -32.61 -18.39
C ALA A 39 30.53 -31.76 -17.44
N GLU A 40 31.27 -30.79 -17.97
CA GLU A 40 32.05 -29.82 -17.19
C GLU A 40 31.15 -28.99 -16.26
N LEU A 41 30.01 -28.52 -16.78
CA LEU A 41 29.01 -27.79 -16.00
C LEU A 41 28.46 -28.64 -14.85
N ASN A 42 28.10 -29.89 -15.12
CA ASN A 42 27.57 -30.80 -14.10
C ASN A 42 28.64 -31.09 -13.04
N GLU A 43 29.90 -31.28 -13.44
CA GLU A 43 31.00 -31.49 -12.48
C GLU A 43 31.21 -30.26 -11.59
N LEU A 44 31.24 -29.06 -12.18
CA LEU A 44 31.35 -27.82 -11.39
C LEU A 44 30.16 -27.66 -10.44
N ALA A 45 28.94 -27.94 -10.90
CA ALA A 45 27.73 -27.84 -10.10
C ALA A 45 27.72 -28.76 -8.87
N THR A 46 28.38 -29.93 -8.91
CA THR A 46 28.50 -30.79 -7.72
C THR A 46 29.29 -30.14 -6.58
N LYS A 47 30.11 -29.12 -6.88
CA LYS A 47 30.94 -28.38 -5.93
C LYS A 47 30.29 -27.07 -5.49
N LEU A 48 29.12 -26.71 -6.05
CA LEU A 48 28.43 -25.46 -5.78
C LEU A 48 27.18 -25.69 -4.93
N SER A 49 27.00 -24.83 -3.94
CA SER A 49 25.83 -24.77 -3.08
C SER A 49 25.38 -23.33 -2.89
N VAL A 50 24.11 -23.13 -2.56
CA VAL A 50 23.54 -21.81 -2.26
C VAL A 50 23.17 -21.76 -0.78
N PRO A 51 23.66 -20.78 -0.01
CA PRO A 51 23.30 -20.65 1.39
C PRO A 51 21.80 -20.34 1.52
N MET A 52 21.10 -21.07 2.38
CA MET A 52 19.66 -20.94 2.54
C MET A 52 19.29 -20.13 3.80
N PRO A 53 18.25 -19.29 3.75
CA PRO A 53 17.88 -18.44 4.88
C PRO A 53 17.13 -19.20 5.99
N ASN A 54 16.78 -20.47 5.76
CA ASN A 54 15.98 -21.27 6.68
C ASN A 54 16.95 -22.22 7.40
N GLY A 55 17.11 -22.10 8.72
CA GLY A 55 18.07 -22.87 9.52
C GLY A 55 17.87 -24.40 9.58
N VAL A 56 17.08 -24.99 8.68
CA VAL A 56 16.87 -26.44 8.54
C VAL A 56 17.94 -27.07 7.64
N GLU A 57 18.36 -26.39 6.58
CA GLU A 57 19.51 -26.75 5.75
C GLU A 57 20.36 -25.50 5.56
N ALA A 58 21.63 -25.52 5.96
CA ALA A 58 22.51 -24.35 5.83
C ALA A 58 22.81 -24.00 4.36
N GLU A 59 22.81 -25.00 3.49
CA GLU A 59 23.16 -24.87 2.07
C GLU A 59 22.32 -25.81 1.20
N PHE A 60 21.99 -25.37 -0.02
CA PHE A 60 21.26 -26.13 -1.04
C PHE A 60 22.20 -26.48 -2.21
N PRO A 61 22.65 -27.74 -2.35
CA PRO A 61 23.53 -28.16 -3.44
C PRO A 61 22.86 -28.07 -4.82
N LEU A 62 23.59 -27.60 -5.83
CA LEU A 62 23.04 -27.50 -7.19
C LEU A 62 22.87 -28.86 -7.88
N SER A 63 23.54 -29.90 -7.41
CA SER A 63 23.38 -31.28 -7.90
C SER A 63 22.25 -32.05 -7.20
N GLN A 64 21.53 -31.44 -6.24
CA GLN A 64 20.52 -32.13 -5.47
C GLN A 64 19.28 -32.44 -6.33
N GLN A 65 18.89 -33.71 -6.37
CA GLN A 65 17.60 -34.10 -6.92
C GLN A 65 16.52 -33.99 -5.85
N VAL A 66 15.58 -33.08 -6.05
CA VAL A 66 14.49 -32.82 -5.11
C VAL A 66 13.17 -32.73 -5.87
N THR A 67 12.16 -33.42 -5.36
CA THR A 67 10.78 -33.25 -5.82
C THR A 67 10.20 -31.98 -5.22
N LYS A 68 9.65 -31.12 -6.08
CA LYS A 68 9.00 -29.86 -5.71
C LYS A 68 7.60 -29.80 -6.32
N VAL A 69 6.80 -28.87 -5.82
CA VAL A 69 5.42 -28.66 -6.26
C VAL A 69 5.33 -27.38 -7.09
N ASP A 70 4.69 -27.42 -8.25
CA ASP A 70 4.46 -26.21 -9.04
C ASP A 70 3.28 -25.39 -8.51
N ALA A 71 2.97 -24.26 -9.15
CA ALA A 71 1.89 -23.38 -8.71
C ALA A 71 0.48 -23.96 -8.86
N ASP A 72 0.33 -25.04 -9.63
CA ASP A 72 -0.93 -25.75 -9.84
C ASP A 72 -1.02 -27.01 -8.95
N GLY A 73 -0.05 -27.23 -8.06
CA GLY A 73 -0.01 -28.36 -7.14
C GLY A 73 0.58 -29.64 -7.75
N ARG A 74 1.20 -29.57 -8.93
CA ARG A 74 1.79 -30.73 -9.60
C ARG A 74 3.23 -30.94 -9.18
N GLU A 75 3.57 -32.18 -8.86
CA GLU A 75 4.94 -32.55 -8.54
C GLU A 75 5.83 -32.53 -9.79
N PHE A 76 7.05 -32.05 -9.63
CA PHE A 76 8.10 -32.11 -10.63
C PHE A 76 9.45 -32.34 -9.96
N VAL A 77 10.37 -32.97 -10.67
CA VAL A 77 11.72 -33.27 -10.15
C VAL A 77 12.69 -32.24 -10.68
N LEU A 78 13.53 -31.70 -9.79
CA LEU A 78 14.71 -30.95 -10.17
C LEU A 78 15.81 -31.94 -10.53
N ASP A 79 16.08 -32.13 -11.82
CA ASP A 79 16.93 -33.21 -12.33
C ASP A 79 18.30 -32.75 -12.85
N SER A 80 18.49 -31.44 -13.01
CA SER A 80 19.70 -30.86 -13.60
C SER A 80 20.11 -29.55 -12.90
N PRO A 81 21.42 -29.25 -12.79
CA PRO A 81 21.90 -28.06 -12.09
C PRO A 81 21.35 -26.73 -12.59
N LEU A 82 21.18 -26.59 -13.91
CA LEU A 82 20.61 -25.36 -14.49
C LEU A 82 19.13 -25.21 -14.13
N VAL A 83 18.39 -26.31 -13.99
CA VAL A 83 17.00 -26.31 -13.55
C VAL A 83 16.93 -25.97 -12.05
N VAL A 84 17.80 -26.54 -11.22
CA VAL A 84 17.94 -26.18 -9.80
C VAL A 84 18.26 -24.70 -9.63
N LEU A 85 19.27 -24.19 -10.35
CA LEU A 85 19.67 -22.78 -10.29
C LEU A 85 18.53 -21.84 -10.68
N ARG A 86 17.82 -22.14 -11.77
CA ARG A 86 16.64 -21.37 -12.18
C ARG A 86 15.52 -21.43 -11.14
N TYR A 87 15.30 -22.60 -10.53
CA TYR A 87 14.30 -22.76 -9.48
C TYR A 87 14.63 -21.90 -8.26
N LEU A 88 15.87 -21.90 -7.80
CA LEU A 88 16.31 -21.07 -6.68
C LEU A 88 16.26 -19.57 -7.02
N LEU A 89 16.70 -19.18 -8.22
CA LEU A 89 16.59 -17.80 -8.71
C LEU A 89 15.15 -17.32 -8.72
N THR A 90 14.23 -18.09 -9.31
CA THR A 90 12.81 -17.72 -9.38
C THR A 90 12.14 -17.73 -8.01
N SER A 91 12.56 -18.62 -7.10
CA SER A 91 12.12 -18.63 -5.70
C SER A 91 12.60 -17.39 -4.94
N CYS A 92 13.85 -16.96 -5.13
CA CYS A 92 14.37 -15.73 -4.52
C CYS A 92 13.65 -14.48 -5.05
N VAL A 93 13.40 -14.41 -6.36
CA VAL A 93 12.59 -13.35 -6.98
C VAL A 93 11.16 -13.35 -6.41
N ALA A 94 10.56 -14.54 -6.22
CA ALA A 94 9.25 -14.68 -5.61
C ALA A 94 9.25 -14.14 -4.17
N ALA A 95 10.22 -14.54 -3.34
CA ALA A 95 10.39 -14.06 -1.97
C ALA A 95 10.52 -12.53 -1.92
N CYS A 96 11.37 -11.94 -2.77
CA CYS A 96 11.54 -10.50 -2.85
C CYS A 96 10.23 -9.80 -3.26
N SER A 97 9.47 -10.39 -4.20
CA SER A 97 8.17 -9.84 -4.60
C SER A 97 7.15 -9.88 -3.46
N ILE A 98 7.15 -10.94 -2.63
CA ILE A 98 6.28 -11.06 -1.45
C ILE A 98 6.68 -10.02 -0.41
N VAL A 99 7.97 -9.91 -0.07
CA VAL A 99 8.47 -8.89 0.88
C VAL A 99 8.08 -7.49 0.44
N LEU A 100 8.21 -7.18 -0.86
CA LEU A 100 7.79 -5.88 -1.39
C LEU A 100 6.28 -5.68 -1.28
N GLN A 101 5.45 -6.62 -1.74
CA GLN A 101 4.01 -6.43 -1.71
C GLN A 101 3.43 -6.47 -0.28
N ALA A 102 3.91 -7.35 0.58
CA ALA A 102 3.46 -7.46 1.97
C ALA A 102 4.01 -6.33 2.85
N GLY A 103 5.20 -5.79 2.54
CA GLY A 103 5.80 -4.68 3.27
C GLY A 103 5.38 -3.28 2.81
N THR A 104 4.73 -3.17 1.66
CA THR A 104 4.33 -1.85 1.08
C THR A 104 2.88 -1.80 0.63
N GLY A 105 2.22 -2.95 0.46
CA GLY A 105 0.88 -3.05 -0.11
C GLY A 105 0.74 -2.59 -1.56
N LEU A 106 1.84 -2.50 -2.34
CA LEU A 106 1.78 -2.24 -3.78
C LEU A 106 0.88 -3.25 -4.50
N ARG A 107 0.05 -2.77 -5.43
CA ARG A 107 -0.69 -3.65 -6.35
C ARG A 107 0.28 -4.36 -7.29
N SER A 108 -0.12 -5.51 -7.82
CA SER A 108 0.72 -6.28 -8.75
C SER A 108 1.14 -5.48 -9.98
N HIS A 109 0.25 -4.70 -10.59
CA HIS A 109 0.64 -3.86 -11.73
C HIS A 109 1.57 -2.71 -11.34
N GLU A 110 1.44 -2.16 -10.12
CA GLU A 110 2.32 -1.11 -9.61
C GLU A 110 3.73 -1.70 -9.35
N LEU A 111 3.80 -2.87 -8.72
CA LEU A 111 5.06 -3.61 -8.51
C LEU A 111 5.76 -3.94 -9.84
N LEU A 112 5.00 -4.43 -10.82
CA LEU A 112 5.55 -4.83 -12.13
C LEU A 112 5.92 -3.62 -13.01
N SER A 113 5.52 -2.41 -12.64
CA SER A 113 5.90 -1.18 -13.35
C SER A 113 7.24 -0.60 -12.89
N LEU A 114 7.81 -1.10 -11.79
CA LEU A 114 9.09 -0.65 -11.27
C LEU A 114 10.19 -0.84 -12.33
N LYS A 115 11.01 0.18 -12.55
CA LYS A 115 12.13 0.15 -13.50
C LYS A 115 13.47 -0.03 -12.80
N ALA A 116 14.29 -0.97 -13.27
CA ALA A 116 15.68 -1.10 -12.84
C ALA A 116 16.59 -0.13 -13.59
N LEU A 117 16.33 0.09 -14.89
CA LEU A 117 17.17 0.91 -15.76
C LEU A 117 16.53 2.29 -16.05
N PRO A 118 17.34 3.33 -16.32
CA PRO A 118 18.81 3.35 -16.18
C PRO A 118 19.23 3.25 -14.70
N VAL A 119 20.40 2.65 -14.45
CA VAL A 119 21.00 2.67 -13.11
C VAL A 119 21.46 4.11 -12.83
N LYS A 120 21.17 4.61 -11.63
CA LYS A 120 21.54 5.95 -11.18
C LYS A 120 23.03 6.04 -10.85
N ASP A 121 23.55 7.25 -10.73
CA ASP A 121 24.96 7.50 -10.40
C ASP A 121 25.39 6.91 -9.05
N ASP A 122 24.44 6.73 -8.13
CA ASP A 122 24.65 6.08 -6.82
C ASP A 122 24.62 4.54 -6.89
N GLY A 123 24.50 3.96 -8.09
CA GLY A 123 24.41 2.53 -8.33
C GLY A 123 23.01 1.94 -8.06
N TRP A 124 22.02 2.76 -7.74
CA TRP A 124 20.67 2.30 -7.42
C TRP A 124 19.80 2.15 -8.67
N PRO A 125 18.81 1.24 -8.65
CA PRO A 125 17.88 1.13 -9.77
C PRO A 125 17.04 2.40 -9.94
N SER A 126 16.62 2.67 -11.17
CA SER A 126 15.83 3.86 -11.54
C SER A 126 14.63 4.11 -10.61
N CYS A 127 13.91 3.04 -10.24
CA CYS A 127 12.72 3.15 -9.42
C CYS A 127 12.97 3.53 -7.97
N LEU A 128 14.20 3.39 -7.43
CA LEU A 128 14.47 3.55 -6.00
C LEU A 128 15.11 4.91 -5.73
N SER A 129 14.58 5.67 -4.77
CA SER A 129 15.15 6.95 -4.34
C SER A 129 15.23 7.03 -2.82
N ARG A 130 16.16 7.85 -2.34
CA ARG A 130 16.38 8.13 -0.92
C ARG A 130 16.22 9.63 -0.68
N ARG A 131 15.53 9.99 0.40
CA ARG A 131 15.38 11.38 0.86
C ARG A 131 15.57 11.44 2.37
N VAL A 132 16.13 12.53 2.87
CA VAL A 132 16.19 12.76 4.32
C VAL A 132 14.91 13.44 4.77
N SER A 133 14.40 13.07 5.94
CA SER A 133 13.27 13.71 6.59
C SER A 133 13.56 15.19 6.88
N ARG A 134 12.50 15.98 7.09
CA ARG A 134 12.62 17.43 7.30
C ARG A 134 13.46 17.82 8.52
N ASP A 135 13.47 16.98 9.54
CA ASP A 135 14.27 17.14 10.75
C ASP A 135 15.73 16.65 10.62
N GLY A 136 16.10 16.07 9.48
CA GLY A 136 17.46 15.57 9.23
C GLY A 136 17.79 14.24 9.90
N MET A 137 16.84 13.58 10.56
CA MET A 137 17.12 12.44 11.43
C MET A 137 16.96 11.08 10.74
N ILE A 138 16.07 10.98 9.74
CA ILE A 138 15.65 9.73 9.12
C ILE A 138 15.88 9.79 7.61
N GLU A 139 16.52 8.76 7.06
CA GLU A 139 16.51 8.49 5.63
C GLU A 139 15.27 7.67 5.28
N LEU A 140 14.44 8.22 4.40
CA LEU A 140 13.24 7.61 3.85
C LEU A 140 13.54 7.10 2.45
N PHE A 141 13.10 5.87 2.17
CA PHE A 141 13.25 5.22 0.88
C PHE A 141 11.92 5.17 0.16
N TYR A 142 11.95 5.55 -1.11
CA TYR A 142 10.77 5.59 -1.97
C TYR A 142 10.98 4.74 -3.21
N VAL A 143 9.92 4.07 -3.66
CA VAL A 143 9.85 3.51 -5.01
C VAL A 143 8.87 4.28 -5.87
N GLU A 144 9.26 4.51 -7.11
CA GLU A 144 8.45 5.14 -8.14
C GLU A 144 7.79 4.06 -9.01
N ALA A 145 6.46 4.06 -9.05
CA ALA A 145 5.67 3.10 -9.82
C ALA A 145 4.54 3.80 -10.60
N VAL A 146 4.07 3.16 -11.66
CA VAL A 146 2.96 3.61 -12.48
C VAL A 146 1.67 3.00 -11.94
N THR A 147 0.74 3.86 -11.52
CA THR A 147 -0.61 3.46 -11.11
C THR A 147 -1.64 3.81 -12.18
N SER A 148 -2.57 2.89 -12.40
CA SER A 148 -3.68 3.06 -13.35
C SER A 148 -5.01 2.89 -12.60
N LYS A 149 -5.67 4.00 -12.25
CA LYS A 149 -7.05 3.99 -11.76
C LYS A 149 -7.86 5.02 -12.54
N ARG A 150 -8.84 4.55 -13.32
CA ARG A 150 -9.86 5.35 -14.07
C ARG A 150 -9.28 6.66 -14.68
N GLY A 151 -8.27 6.54 -15.53
CA GLY A 151 -7.62 7.69 -16.17
C GLY A 151 -6.29 7.32 -16.84
N LYS A 152 -5.53 8.33 -17.28
CA LYS A 152 -4.18 8.14 -17.85
C LYS A 152 -3.24 7.55 -16.78
N PRO A 153 -2.32 6.62 -17.15
CA PRO A 153 -1.28 6.13 -16.25
C PRO A 153 -0.55 7.31 -15.62
N ARG A 154 -0.38 7.27 -14.30
CA ARG A 154 0.34 8.30 -13.55
C ARG A 154 1.43 7.67 -12.72
N THR A 155 2.57 8.34 -12.69
CA THR A 155 3.66 8.03 -11.78
C THR A 155 3.26 8.42 -10.36
N ALA A 156 3.52 7.53 -9.41
CA ALA A 156 3.35 7.78 -7.99
C ALA A 156 4.50 7.19 -7.19
N GLU A 157 4.65 7.67 -5.95
CA GLU A 157 5.71 7.24 -5.05
C GLU A 157 5.12 6.52 -3.85
N TRP A 158 5.81 5.46 -3.44
CA TRP A 158 5.51 4.69 -2.23
C TRP A 158 6.70 4.69 -1.31
N ILE A 159 6.46 4.97 -0.03
CA ILE A 159 7.47 4.76 1.01
C ILE A 159 7.65 3.25 1.15
N VAL A 160 8.89 2.78 0.99
CA VAL A 160 9.23 1.37 1.13
C VAL A 160 9.99 1.08 2.41
N GLY A 161 10.63 2.07 3.02
CA GLY A 161 11.29 1.88 4.30
C GLY A 161 11.89 3.17 4.83
N ALA A 162 12.42 3.07 6.04
CA ALA A 162 13.09 4.18 6.73
C ALA A 162 14.26 3.65 7.56
N ARG A 163 15.27 4.49 7.78
CA ARG A 163 16.35 4.22 8.74
C ARG A 163 16.90 5.52 9.35
N PRO A 164 17.53 5.48 10.53
CA PRO A 164 18.30 6.62 11.03
C PRO A 164 19.43 7.01 10.06
N VAL A 165 19.67 8.31 9.89
CA VAL A 165 20.80 8.81 9.09
C VAL A 165 22.12 8.26 9.64
N GLY A 166 22.99 7.81 8.73
CA GLY A 166 24.29 7.21 9.07
C GLY A 166 24.23 5.73 9.46
N SER A 167 23.04 5.14 9.59
CA SER A 167 22.92 3.69 9.81
C SER A 167 23.27 2.89 8.56
N SER A 168 24.00 1.79 8.71
CA SER A 168 24.27 0.82 7.65
C SER A 168 23.09 -0.13 7.38
N TYR A 169 22.08 -0.14 8.26
CA TYR A 169 20.90 -0.98 8.11
C TYR A 169 20.13 -0.62 6.83
N LEU A 170 19.66 -1.63 6.09
CA LEU A 170 18.75 -1.45 4.96
C LEU A 170 17.42 -2.14 5.26
N PRO A 171 16.29 -1.43 5.12
CA PRO A 171 14.97 -2.04 5.31
C PRO A 171 14.76 -3.26 4.40
N PRO A 172 14.01 -4.29 4.84
CA PRO A 172 13.85 -5.55 4.10
C PRO A 172 13.31 -5.37 2.67
N THR A 173 12.39 -4.43 2.48
CA THR A 173 11.85 -4.02 1.19
C THR A 173 12.92 -3.40 0.27
N VAL A 174 13.78 -2.53 0.81
CA VAL A 174 14.90 -1.93 0.05
C VAL A 174 15.88 -3.02 -0.37
N ARG A 175 16.24 -3.93 0.55
CA ARG A 175 17.07 -5.09 0.25
C ARG A 175 16.47 -5.96 -0.85
N ALA A 176 15.15 -6.19 -0.82
CA ALA A 176 14.45 -6.94 -1.87
C ALA A 176 14.54 -6.26 -3.25
N VAL A 177 14.40 -4.93 -3.34
CA VAL A 177 14.59 -4.20 -4.61
C VAL A 177 16.02 -4.38 -5.12
N LEU A 178 17.02 -4.18 -4.26
CA LEU A 178 18.43 -4.29 -4.63
C LEU A 178 18.80 -5.73 -5.02
N ALA A 179 18.31 -6.75 -4.30
CA ALA A 179 18.54 -8.16 -4.61
C ALA A 179 17.99 -8.53 -5.99
N VAL A 180 16.73 -8.17 -6.31
CA VAL A 180 16.13 -8.42 -7.63
C VAL A 180 16.86 -7.63 -8.73
N THR A 181 17.34 -6.44 -8.41
CA THR A 181 18.16 -5.66 -9.33
C THR A 181 19.45 -6.41 -9.64
N ARG A 182 20.17 -6.95 -8.66
CA ARG A 182 21.41 -7.69 -8.93
C ARG A 182 21.15 -9.03 -9.63
N LEU A 183 20.23 -9.84 -9.10
CA LEU A 183 19.92 -11.19 -9.59
C LEU A 183 19.47 -11.24 -11.06
N LEU A 184 18.73 -10.22 -11.51
CA LEU A 184 18.17 -10.18 -12.86
C LEU A 184 18.93 -9.25 -13.81
N ALA A 185 20.08 -8.70 -13.40
CA ALA A 185 20.86 -7.74 -14.19
C ALA A 185 21.25 -8.29 -15.57
N MET A 186 21.92 -9.44 -15.60
CA MET A 186 22.36 -10.10 -16.83
C MET A 186 21.19 -10.41 -17.78
N PHE A 187 20.04 -10.85 -17.26
CA PHE A 187 18.90 -11.18 -18.11
C PHE A 187 18.22 -9.93 -18.67
N ARG A 188 18.20 -8.84 -17.91
CA ARG A 188 17.70 -7.54 -18.41
C ARG A 188 18.61 -6.98 -19.49
N GLU A 189 19.92 -7.13 -19.36
CA GLU A 189 20.87 -6.77 -20.42
C GLU A 189 20.65 -7.64 -21.67
N LEU A 190 20.56 -8.97 -21.51
CA LEU A 190 20.31 -9.89 -22.61
C LEU A 190 19.01 -9.58 -23.37
N GLY A 191 17.94 -9.24 -22.64
CA GLY A 191 16.63 -8.94 -23.21
C GLY A 191 16.42 -7.46 -23.59
N GLU A 192 17.37 -6.58 -23.29
CA GLU A 192 17.23 -5.12 -23.42
C GLU A 192 15.97 -4.57 -22.69
N ILE A 193 15.68 -5.08 -21.49
CA ILE A 193 14.47 -4.75 -20.71
C ILE A 193 14.80 -3.84 -19.53
N SER A 194 14.05 -2.74 -19.41
CA SER A 194 14.19 -1.78 -18.30
C SER A 194 13.41 -2.15 -17.03
N ASP A 195 12.40 -3.01 -17.12
CA ASP A 195 11.56 -3.46 -16.00
C ASP A 195 12.37 -4.20 -14.94
N LEU A 196 12.10 -3.92 -13.67
CA LEU A 196 12.79 -4.56 -12.53
C LEU A 196 12.59 -6.09 -12.55
N PHE A 197 11.36 -6.52 -12.83
CA PHE A 197 10.97 -7.93 -12.86
C PHE A 197 10.88 -8.45 -14.29
N VAL A 198 11.69 -9.47 -14.59
CA VAL A 198 11.66 -10.21 -15.86
C VAL A 198 11.36 -11.68 -15.64
N VAL A 199 10.90 -12.34 -16.71
CA VAL A 199 10.62 -13.78 -16.76
C VAL A 199 11.50 -14.41 -17.83
N LEU A 200 12.04 -15.57 -17.49
CA LEU A 200 12.83 -16.41 -18.39
C LEU A 200 11.89 -17.43 -19.04
N LYS A 201 11.64 -17.30 -20.35
CA LYS A 201 10.76 -18.15 -21.17
C LYS A 201 11.55 -19.24 -21.90
N THR A 202 12.23 -20.10 -21.14
CA THR A 202 12.88 -21.31 -21.68
C THR A 202 12.29 -22.58 -21.10
N ASN A 203 12.38 -23.68 -21.85
CA ASN A 203 12.04 -25.02 -21.37
C ASN A 203 13.27 -25.60 -20.67
N GLY A 204 13.30 -25.53 -19.33
CA GLY A 204 14.45 -25.93 -18.53
C GLY A 204 15.64 -24.96 -18.59
N GLY A 205 16.36 -24.79 -17.49
CA GLY A 205 17.58 -23.99 -17.42
C GLY A 205 17.44 -22.49 -17.70
N LEU A 206 18.57 -21.81 -17.88
CA LEU A 206 18.69 -20.35 -18.09
C LEU A 206 18.65 -19.95 -19.59
N PRO A 207 18.14 -18.75 -19.92
CA PRO A 207 18.02 -18.28 -21.30
C PRO A 207 19.38 -17.96 -21.91
N ALA A 208 19.55 -18.32 -23.20
CA ALA A 208 20.74 -17.97 -23.99
C ALA A 208 20.45 -16.86 -25.03
N ALA A 209 19.18 -16.51 -25.26
CA ALA A 209 18.77 -15.51 -26.23
C ALA A 209 17.85 -14.46 -25.59
N GLY A 210 18.01 -13.20 -25.99
CA GLY A 210 17.20 -12.07 -25.49
C GLY A 210 15.70 -12.24 -25.71
N THR A 211 15.30 -12.89 -26.81
CA THR A 211 13.89 -13.22 -27.10
C THR A 211 13.25 -14.13 -26.05
N SER A 212 14.06 -14.84 -25.27
CA SER A 212 13.61 -15.69 -24.17
C SER A 212 13.50 -14.95 -22.84
N VAL A 213 13.74 -13.64 -22.80
CA VAL A 213 13.54 -12.79 -21.63
C VAL A 213 12.42 -11.81 -21.94
N THR A 214 11.43 -11.73 -21.06
CA THR A 214 10.29 -10.80 -21.24
C THR A 214 9.93 -10.14 -19.93
N PRO A 215 9.30 -8.94 -19.93
CA PRO A 215 8.77 -8.33 -18.72
C PRO A 215 7.80 -9.28 -18.00
N MET A 216 7.84 -9.30 -16.67
CA MET A 216 6.96 -10.15 -15.88
C MET A 216 5.52 -9.66 -15.94
N THR A 217 4.58 -10.59 -16.10
CA THR A 217 3.14 -10.31 -16.08
C THR A 217 2.51 -10.69 -14.74
N ASN A 218 1.29 -10.20 -14.47
CA ASN A 218 0.54 -10.56 -13.25
C ASN A 218 0.35 -12.08 -13.09
N GLY A 219 0.19 -12.81 -14.21
CA GLY A 219 0.04 -14.27 -14.20
C GLY A 219 1.31 -14.96 -13.69
N TYR A 220 2.47 -14.55 -14.20
CA TYR A 220 3.76 -15.07 -13.75
C TYR A 220 4.05 -14.72 -12.29
N LEU A 221 3.78 -13.47 -11.88
CA LEU A 221 3.93 -13.05 -10.49
C LEU A 221 3.10 -13.95 -9.55
N ALA A 222 1.82 -14.15 -9.87
CA ALA A 222 0.94 -15.01 -9.06
C ALA A 222 1.42 -16.48 -9.05
N ARG A 223 1.98 -16.97 -10.15
CA ARG A 223 2.53 -18.33 -10.24
C ARG A 223 3.76 -18.48 -9.33
N PHE A 224 4.69 -17.54 -9.40
CA PHE A 224 5.93 -17.56 -8.64
C PHE A 224 5.67 -17.48 -7.13
N GLN A 225 4.79 -16.58 -6.69
CA GLN A 225 4.44 -16.47 -5.27
C GLN A 225 3.74 -17.74 -4.74
N ARG A 226 2.85 -18.34 -5.52
CA ARG A 226 2.19 -19.61 -5.16
C ARG A 226 3.18 -20.75 -4.99
N ALA A 227 4.04 -20.95 -6.00
CA ALA A 227 5.09 -21.96 -5.93
C ALA A 227 6.03 -21.72 -4.74
N PHE A 228 6.36 -20.46 -4.45
CA PHE A 228 7.19 -20.13 -3.29
C PHE A 228 6.55 -20.57 -1.98
N VAL A 229 5.29 -20.19 -1.75
CA VAL A 229 4.58 -20.54 -0.51
C VAL A 229 4.44 -22.05 -0.34
N LEU A 230 4.11 -22.78 -1.41
CA LEU A 230 3.95 -24.24 -1.35
C LEU A 230 5.23 -25.01 -1.01
N ASN A 231 6.41 -24.47 -1.33
CA ASN A 231 7.68 -25.20 -1.16
C ASN A 231 8.57 -24.68 -0.05
N TRP A 232 8.37 -23.44 0.41
CA TRP A 232 9.31 -22.75 1.31
C TRP A 232 8.67 -22.23 2.60
N VAL A 233 7.33 -22.27 2.71
CA VAL A 233 6.61 -21.82 3.90
C VAL A 233 6.00 -23.02 4.58
N ASP A 234 6.28 -23.20 5.86
CA ASP A 234 5.59 -24.19 6.66
C ASP A 234 4.15 -23.71 6.94
N LEU A 235 3.18 -24.45 6.41
CA LEU A 235 1.75 -24.19 6.57
C LEU A 235 1.10 -25.19 7.53
N SER A 236 1.88 -26.02 8.24
CA SER A 236 1.39 -27.06 9.14
C SER A 236 0.54 -26.50 10.28
N GLU A 237 0.89 -25.31 10.79
CA GLU A 237 0.17 -24.63 11.87
C GLU A 237 -1.21 -24.10 11.45
N LEU A 238 -1.51 -24.03 10.15
CA LEU A 238 -2.81 -23.58 9.65
C LEU A 238 -3.85 -24.72 9.77
N SER A 239 -4.55 -24.80 10.91
CA SER A 239 -5.50 -25.88 11.21
C SER A 239 -6.96 -25.60 10.86
N SER A 240 -7.33 -24.34 10.58
CA SER A 240 -8.71 -23.98 10.23
C SER A 240 -9.09 -24.50 8.83
N PRO A 241 -10.32 -25.02 8.64
CA PRO A 241 -10.87 -25.37 7.32
C PRO A 241 -10.79 -24.22 6.31
N ASP A 242 -10.88 -22.97 6.77
CA ASP A 242 -10.77 -21.78 5.93
C ASP A 242 -9.35 -21.58 5.35
N HIS A 243 -8.35 -22.23 5.93
CA HIS A 243 -6.95 -22.13 5.51
C HIS A 243 -6.51 -23.23 4.55
N GLU A 244 -7.33 -24.27 4.35
CA GLU A 244 -7.02 -25.37 3.41
C GLU A 244 -6.78 -24.89 1.99
N GLY A 245 -7.42 -23.77 1.61
CA GLY A 245 -7.14 -23.12 0.33
C GLY A 245 -5.68 -22.71 0.17
N TYR A 246 -5.01 -22.23 1.22
CA TYR A 246 -3.60 -21.83 1.15
C TYR A 246 -2.67 -23.02 1.01
N LYS A 247 -2.96 -24.14 1.67
CA LYS A 247 -2.23 -25.41 1.50
C LYS A 247 -2.36 -25.98 0.08
N GLN A 248 -3.46 -25.66 -0.61
CA GLN A 248 -3.69 -25.98 -2.02
C GLN A 248 -3.13 -24.91 -2.98
N GLY A 249 -2.37 -23.93 -2.48
CA GLY A 249 -1.78 -22.89 -3.30
C GLY A 249 -2.78 -21.84 -3.81
N LYS A 250 -3.96 -21.69 -3.19
CA LYS A 250 -4.95 -20.63 -3.54
C LYS A 250 -4.56 -19.26 -2.97
N LEU A 251 -3.34 -18.82 -3.27
CA LEU A 251 -2.84 -17.49 -2.94
C LEU A 251 -2.94 -16.57 -4.15
N ARG A 252 -3.44 -15.34 -3.94
CA ARG A 252 -3.49 -14.29 -4.94
C ARG A 252 -2.63 -13.10 -4.48
N PRO A 253 -1.77 -12.54 -5.35
CA PRO A 253 -0.95 -11.38 -5.01
C PRO A 253 -1.72 -10.17 -4.45
N HIS A 254 -3.00 -10.03 -4.80
CA HIS A 254 -3.84 -8.96 -4.25
C HIS A 254 -4.06 -9.08 -2.74
N GLN A 255 -3.91 -10.28 -2.14
CA GLN A 255 -4.10 -10.52 -0.71
C GLN A 255 -3.00 -9.88 0.16
N TRP A 256 -1.82 -9.58 -0.38
CA TRP A 256 -0.76 -8.92 0.38
C TRP A 256 -1.10 -7.49 0.80
N ARG A 257 -1.85 -6.78 -0.04
CA ARG A 257 -2.27 -5.40 0.23
C ARG A 257 -3.21 -5.28 1.44
N PRO A 258 -4.31 -6.05 1.56
CA PRO A 258 -5.10 -6.06 2.77
C PRO A 258 -4.30 -6.56 3.98
N THR A 259 -3.45 -7.58 3.83
CA THR A 259 -2.56 -8.03 4.92
C THR A 259 -1.67 -6.91 5.45
N PHE A 260 -1.04 -6.12 4.58
CA PHE A 260 -0.25 -4.95 4.97
C PHE A 260 -1.10 -3.93 5.73
N ALA A 261 -2.28 -3.59 5.21
CA ALA A 261 -3.18 -2.62 5.82
C ALA A 261 -3.61 -3.05 7.23
N THR A 262 -4.04 -4.31 7.36
CA THR A 262 -4.45 -4.92 8.62
C THR A 262 -3.29 -4.96 9.61
N PHE A 263 -2.07 -5.29 9.17
CA PHE A 263 -0.89 -5.29 10.03
C PHE A 263 -0.60 -3.88 10.60
N VAL A 264 -0.55 -2.85 9.74
CA VAL A 264 -0.29 -1.47 10.17
C VAL A 264 -1.40 -0.98 11.10
N PHE A 265 -2.66 -1.26 10.76
CA PHE A 265 -3.81 -0.84 11.57
C PHE A 265 -3.84 -1.54 12.94
N ARG A 266 -3.58 -2.85 13.00
CA ARG A 266 -3.47 -3.59 14.28
C ARG A 266 -2.31 -3.11 15.14
N THR A 267 -1.24 -2.64 14.52
CA THR A 267 -0.09 -2.07 15.23
C THR A 267 -0.42 -0.69 15.81
N ASN A 268 -1.08 0.16 15.02
CA ASN A 268 -1.55 1.46 15.49
C ASN A 268 -2.85 1.89 14.77
N PRO A 269 -4.01 1.82 15.44
CA PRO A 269 -5.30 2.19 14.86
C PRO A 269 -5.40 3.65 14.40
N THR A 270 -4.59 4.57 14.94
CA THR A 270 -4.59 5.98 14.53
C THR A 270 -4.00 6.20 13.14
N MET A 271 -3.38 5.17 12.55
CA MET A 271 -2.71 5.24 11.25
C MET A 271 -3.67 5.10 10.06
N LEU A 272 -4.99 4.98 10.26
CA LEU A 272 -5.95 4.78 9.18
C LEU A 272 -5.83 5.83 8.06
N LYS A 273 -5.68 7.12 8.43
CA LYS A 273 -5.45 8.21 7.47
C LYS A 273 -4.14 8.03 6.72
N ALA A 274 -3.05 7.71 7.42
CA ALA A 274 -1.74 7.47 6.81
C ALA A 274 -1.77 6.26 5.85
N ILE A 275 -2.50 5.19 6.19
CA ILE A 275 -2.70 4.03 5.31
C ILE A 275 -3.47 4.44 4.06
N SER A 276 -4.53 5.24 4.20
CA SER A 276 -5.33 5.76 3.08
C SER A 276 -4.48 6.60 2.11
N GLU A 277 -3.69 7.52 2.65
CA GLU A 277 -2.74 8.37 1.91
C GLU A 277 -1.62 7.55 1.25
N HIS A 278 -1.08 6.54 1.95
CA HIS A 278 -0.08 5.62 1.42
C HIS A 278 -0.62 4.83 0.22
N PHE A 279 -1.86 4.36 0.35
CA PHE A 279 -2.56 3.61 -0.68
C PHE A 279 -3.08 4.44 -1.85
N LYS A 280 -2.92 5.76 -1.79
CA LYS A 280 -3.47 6.72 -2.76
C LYS A 280 -4.96 6.48 -2.95
N HIS A 281 -5.65 6.06 -1.88
CA HIS A 281 -7.09 5.95 -1.87
C HIS A 281 -7.68 7.35 -1.86
N VAL A 282 -8.76 7.51 -2.62
CA VAL A 282 -9.51 8.78 -2.65
C VAL A 282 -10.45 8.85 -1.43
N SER A 283 -10.64 7.75 -0.69
CA SER A 283 -11.58 7.65 0.43
C SER A 283 -11.07 6.67 1.50
N ASP A 284 -11.16 7.07 2.77
CA ASP A 284 -10.88 6.24 3.94
C ASP A 284 -11.85 5.05 4.04
N ALA A 285 -13.09 5.20 3.54
CA ALA A 285 -14.08 4.13 3.50
C ALA A 285 -13.68 2.95 2.60
N ILE A 286 -12.85 3.19 1.56
CA ILE A 286 -12.28 2.12 0.74
C ILE A 286 -11.20 1.36 1.53
N THR A 287 -10.44 2.06 2.37
CA THR A 287 -9.43 1.46 3.26
C THR A 287 -10.11 0.60 4.33
N SER A 288 -11.15 1.12 4.97
CA SER A 288 -11.90 0.40 6.02
C SER A 288 -12.68 -0.80 5.49
N LYS A 289 -13.41 -0.65 4.38
CA LYS A 289 -14.33 -1.69 3.87
C LYS A 289 -13.65 -2.81 3.07
N TYR A 290 -12.59 -2.52 2.31
CA TYR A 290 -11.97 -3.51 1.41
C TYR A 290 -10.72 -4.19 1.96
N TYR A 291 -10.03 -3.59 2.93
CA TYR A 291 -8.69 -4.05 3.33
C TYR A 291 -8.61 -4.61 4.74
N ILE A 292 -9.57 -4.30 5.62
CA ILE A 292 -9.58 -4.74 7.02
C ILE A 292 -10.19 -6.15 7.18
N GLY A 293 -10.74 -6.72 6.10
CA GLY A 293 -11.12 -8.14 6.04
C GLY A 293 -12.43 -8.46 6.76
N ASN A 294 -12.97 -9.64 6.43
CA ASN A 294 -14.31 -10.12 6.76
C ASN A 294 -14.46 -10.64 8.21
N ASP A 295 -13.67 -10.11 9.14
CA ASP A 295 -13.76 -10.50 10.55
C ASP A 295 -14.95 -9.75 11.19
N PRO A 296 -16.04 -10.46 11.58
CA PRO A 296 -17.24 -9.84 12.13
C PRO A 296 -16.95 -9.00 13.36
N THR A 297 -15.91 -9.31 14.14
CA THR A 297 -15.52 -8.54 15.33
C THR A 297 -14.80 -7.25 14.97
N PHE A 298 -14.11 -7.20 13.81
CA PHE A 298 -13.46 -5.97 13.32
C PHE A 298 -14.37 -5.13 12.44
N LEU A 299 -15.27 -5.74 11.68
CA LEU A 299 -16.37 -5.03 11.01
C LEU A 299 -17.34 -4.48 12.04
N ALA A 300 -17.72 -5.25 13.06
CA ALA A 300 -18.41 -4.73 14.22
C ALA A 300 -17.54 -3.68 14.92
N ALA A 301 -16.26 -3.86 15.20
CA ALA A 301 -15.49 -2.79 15.83
C ALA A 301 -15.32 -1.52 14.98
N CYS A 302 -15.34 -1.59 13.64
CA CYS A 302 -15.27 -0.41 12.75
C CYS A 302 -16.64 0.21 12.48
N ASP A 303 -17.66 -0.59 12.18
CA ASP A 303 -19.04 -0.15 12.03
C ASP A 303 -19.59 0.26 13.40
N ASP A 304 -19.37 -0.49 14.49
CA ASP A 304 -19.63 -0.06 15.87
C ASP A 304 -18.75 1.12 16.25
N ALA A 305 -17.47 1.27 15.86
CA ALA A 305 -16.76 2.52 16.18
C ALA A 305 -17.30 3.72 15.41
N GLN A 306 -17.69 3.56 14.14
CA GLN A 306 -18.29 4.63 13.34
C GLN A 306 -19.73 4.91 13.77
N THR A 307 -20.50 3.87 14.09
CA THR A 307 -21.87 3.91 14.60
C THR A 307 -21.86 4.44 16.01
N MET A 308 -20.98 3.99 16.91
CA MET A 308 -20.79 4.55 18.25
C MET A 308 -20.27 5.98 18.19
N ALA A 309 -19.35 6.33 17.27
CA ALA A 309 -18.95 7.72 17.07
C ALA A 309 -20.14 8.57 16.58
N ALA A 310 -20.95 8.05 15.65
CA ALA A 310 -22.16 8.70 15.21
C ALA A 310 -23.17 8.84 16.35
N VAL A 311 -23.43 7.78 17.11
CA VAL A 311 -24.28 7.75 18.31
C VAL A 311 -23.77 8.73 19.37
N GLN A 312 -22.47 8.84 19.58
CA GLN A 312 -21.88 9.84 20.49
C GLN A 312 -22.13 11.26 19.97
N VAL A 313 -22.01 11.49 18.67
CA VAL A 313 -22.36 12.77 18.04
C VAL A 313 -23.86 13.06 18.17
N LEU A 314 -24.74 12.10 17.90
CA LEU A 314 -26.19 12.23 18.08
C LEU A 314 -26.54 12.52 19.53
N ARG A 315 -25.98 11.76 20.48
CA ARG A 315 -26.12 11.98 21.93
C ARG A 315 -25.66 13.36 22.33
N SER A 316 -24.55 13.83 21.77
CA SER A 316 -24.05 15.18 22.01
C SER A 316 -25.06 16.22 21.53
N ILE A 317 -25.59 16.11 20.31
CA ILE A 317 -26.58 17.05 19.74
C ILE A 317 -27.89 17.03 20.54
N THR A 318 -28.33 15.84 20.98
CA THR A 318 -29.58 15.63 21.73
C THR A 318 -29.56 16.23 23.13
N PHE A 319 -28.45 16.04 23.88
CA PHE A 319 -28.38 16.38 25.31
C PHE A 319 -27.37 17.47 25.67
N LYS A 320 -26.20 17.47 25.05
CA LYS A 320 -25.19 18.50 25.31
C LYS A 320 -25.56 19.68 24.42
N GLY A 321 -26.04 20.77 24.98
CA GLY A 321 -26.20 22.04 24.26
C GLY A 321 -24.86 22.64 23.78
N ALA A 322 -23.91 21.81 23.36
CA ALA A 322 -22.60 22.21 22.89
C ALA A 322 -22.76 23.13 21.67
N PRO A 323 -21.98 24.22 21.59
CA PRO A 323 -22.05 25.15 20.47
C PRO A 323 -21.69 24.41 19.19
N VAL A 324 -22.67 24.31 18.29
CA VAL A 324 -22.49 23.84 16.92
C VAL A 324 -22.35 25.04 16.02
N VAL A 325 -21.20 25.14 15.37
CA VAL A 325 -20.83 26.21 14.44
C VAL A 325 -20.81 25.66 13.02
N GLY A 326 -20.96 26.52 12.02
CA GLY A 326 -21.00 26.14 10.61
C GLY A 326 -22.40 26.21 10.00
N GLY A 327 -22.52 25.79 8.74
CA GLY A 327 -23.79 25.83 8.02
C GLY A 327 -24.83 24.85 8.56
N PHE A 328 -24.37 23.77 9.21
CA PHE A 328 -25.25 22.77 9.81
C PHE A 328 -26.01 23.30 11.03
N SER A 329 -25.51 24.35 11.69
CA SER A 329 -26.14 24.95 12.88
C SER A 329 -27.61 25.34 12.66
N ARG A 330 -28.00 25.68 11.44
CA ARG A 330 -29.38 26.01 11.04
C ARG A 330 -30.34 24.83 11.12
N TYR A 331 -29.83 23.60 11.03
CA TYR A 331 -30.58 22.35 11.04
C TYR A 331 -30.49 21.63 12.38
N VAL A 332 -29.62 22.08 13.29
CA VAL A 332 -29.38 21.41 14.58
C VAL A 332 -30.63 21.36 15.43
N ASP A 333 -31.46 22.41 15.47
CA ASP A 333 -32.68 22.40 16.29
C ASP A 333 -33.77 21.48 15.73
N GLU A 334 -33.86 21.36 14.41
CA GLU A 334 -34.77 20.42 13.74
C GLU A 334 -34.31 18.98 14.00
N MET A 335 -33.04 18.69 13.72
CA MET A 335 -32.40 17.41 14.05
C MET A 335 -32.56 17.07 15.53
N ARG A 336 -32.35 18.02 16.45
CA ARG A 336 -32.49 17.78 17.89
C ARG A 336 -33.92 17.38 18.27
N LYS A 337 -34.94 18.00 17.65
CA LYS A 337 -36.34 17.62 17.90
C LYS A 337 -36.62 16.21 17.41
N GLU A 338 -36.15 15.87 16.21
CA GLU A 338 -36.27 14.54 15.63
C GLU A 338 -35.56 13.50 16.50
N LEU A 339 -34.29 13.72 16.84
CA LEU A 339 -33.51 12.83 17.69
C LEU A 339 -34.11 12.67 19.09
N LYS A 340 -34.79 13.69 19.64
CA LYS A 340 -35.52 13.55 20.91
C LYS A 340 -36.75 12.66 20.81
N LEU A 341 -37.40 12.60 19.65
CA LEU A 341 -38.55 11.71 19.43
C LEU A 341 -38.11 10.25 19.26
N HIS A 342 -36.96 10.02 18.62
CA HIS A 342 -36.50 8.69 18.28
C HIS A 342 -35.52 8.07 19.29
N LEU A 343 -34.73 8.89 20.00
CA LEU A 343 -33.57 8.45 20.77
C LEU A 343 -33.66 8.77 22.27
N VAL A 344 -34.84 9.17 22.75
CA VAL A 344 -35.08 9.45 24.17
C VAL A 344 -36.23 8.57 24.66
N ASP A 345 -35.97 7.84 25.74
CA ASP A 345 -36.96 6.95 26.35
C ASP A 345 -38.00 7.71 27.19
N GLU A 346 -39.00 6.98 27.71
CA GLU A 346 -40.05 7.53 28.57
C GLU A 346 -39.51 8.17 29.87
N GLN A 347 -38.26 7.88 30.24
CA GLN A 347 -37.57 8.39 31.43
C GLN A 347 -36.63 9.57 31.10
N ALA A 348 -36.73 10.12 29.90
CA ALA A 348 -35.90 11.21 29.39
C ALA A 348 -34.39 10.89 29.31
N LYS A 349 -34.02 9.60 29.22
CA LYS A 349 -32.64 9.14 29.02
C LYS A 349 -32.36 8.86 27.55
N PHE A 350 -31.10 8.95 27.16
CA PHE A 350 -30.67 8.57 25.82
C PHE A 350 -30.81 7.05 25.64
N ASP A 351 -31.66 6.64 24.71
CA ASP A 351 -31.78 5.25 24.30
C ASP A 351 -30.61 4.89 23.38
N GLU A 352 -29.54 4.37 23.95
CA GLU A 352 -28.32 4.02 23.22
C GLU A 352 -28.57 2.87 22.24
N GLN A 353 -29.45 1.91 22.56
CA GLN A 353 -29.83 0.82 21.65
C GLN A 353 -30.72 1.33 20.52
N GLY A 354 -31.69 2.20 20.83
CA GLY A 354 -32.50 2.91 19.83
C GLY A 354 -31.66 3.77 18.90
N ALA A 355 -30.61 4.42 19.41
CA ALA A 355 -29.68 5.22 18.62
C ALA A 355 -28.81 4.39 17.68
N LEU A 356 -28.31 3.23 18.13
CA LEU A 356 -27.61 2.27 17.27
C LEU A 356 -28.51 1.82 16.11
N ARG A 357 -29.77 1.47 16.42
CA ARG A 357 -30.76 1.08 15.42
C ARG A 357 -31.08 2.22 14.45
N TYR A 358 -31.31 3.44 14.95
CA TYR A 358 -31.60 4.62 14.13
C TYR A 358 -30.45 4.96 13.18
N VAL A 359 -29.19 4.92 13.64
CA VAL A 359 -28.02 5.15 12.78
C VAL A 359 -27.92 4.09 11.67
N SER A 360 -28.26 2.84 11.99
CA SER A 360 -28.25 1.74 11.02
C SER A 360 -29.42 1.80 10.02
N GLU A 361 -30.63 2.11 10.48
CA GLU A 361 -31.85 2.14 9.65
C GLU A 361 -31.88 3.36 8.72
N GLU A 362 -31.42 4.52 9.20
CA GLU A 362 -31.36 5.78 8.43
C GLU A 362 -30.02 5.96 7.69
N GLU A 363 -29.18 4.92 7.67
CA GLU A 363 -27.84 4.91 7.05
C GLU A 363 -27.00 6.18 7.36
N ILE A 364 -26.99 6.60 8.63
CA ILE A 364 -26.38 7.87 9.05
C ILE A 364 -24.86 7.75 9.04
N VAL A 365 -24.24 8.29 7.98
CA VAL A 365 -22.79 8.39 7.88
C VAL A 365 -22.33 9.82 8.19
N ILE A 366 -21.57 9.99 9.26
CA ILE A 366 -20.95 11.28 9.65
C ILE A 366 -19.47 11.27 9.23
N TRP A 367 -19.10 12.16 8.31
CA TRP A 367 -17.75 12.22 7.78
C TRP A 367 -16.87 13.17 8.62
N ASN A 368 -16.02 12.60 9.47
CA ASN A 368 -15.14 13.36 10.35
C ASN A 368 -13.90 13.88 9.61
N THR A 369 -13.58 15.16 9.82
CA THR A 369 -12.32 15.78 9.40
C THR A 369 -11.73 16.56 10.56
N SER A 370 -10.46 16.96 10.46
CA SER A 370 -9.82 17.77 11.52
C SER A 370 -10.52 19.12 11.74
N TYR A 371 -11.25 19.63 10.75
CA TYR A 371 -11.86 20.97 10.77
C TYR A 371 -13.38 20.96 11.00
N GLY A 372 -14.01 19.78 11.05
CA GLY A 372 -15.45 19.64 11.22
C GLY A 372 -15.98 18.30 10.71
N ARG A 373 -17.29 18.08 10.85
CA ARG A 373 -18.00 16.88 10.41
C ARG A 373 -18.95 17.21 9.26
N CYS A 374 -18.98 16.35 8.24
CA CYS A 374 -19.85 16.54 7.08
C CYS A 374 -21.09 15.63 7.14
N TRP A 375 -22.26 16.25 7.06
CA TRP A 375 -23.60 15.67 7.12
C TRP A 375 -24.23 15.50 5.73
N SER A 376 -23.42 15.21 4.70
CA SER A 376 -23.92 15.02 3.34
C SER A 376 -24.85 13.82 3.19
N SER A 377 -24.77 12.84 4.09
CA SER A 377 -25.70 11.70 4.13
C SER A 377 -27.13 12.17 4.41
N GLN A 378 -27.29 13.09 5.36
CA GLN A 378 -28.58 13.65 5.77
C GLN A 378 -29.01 14.85 4.92
N LEU A 379 -28.05 15.57 4.34
CA LEU A 379 -28.30 16.76 3.52
C LEU A 379 -27.67 16.65 2.11
N PRO A 380 -27.96 15.59 1.32
CA PRO A 380 -27.27 15.32 0.05
C PRO A 380 -27.45 16.45 -0.95
N THR A 381 -28.63 17.08 -0.99
CA THR A 381 -28.93 18.20 -1.88
C THR A 381 -28.25 19.52 -1.50
N LYS A 382 -27.67 19.61 -0.29
CA LYS A 382 -27.03 20.83 0.24
C LYS A 382 -25.50 20.75 0.23
N SER A 383 -24.94 19.64 -0.24
CA SER A 383 -23.49 19.44 -0.33
C SER A 383 -22.89 20.28 -1.47
N LEU A 384 -22.21 21.38 -1.12
CA LEU A 384 -21.59 22.27 -2.10
C LEU A 384 -20.54 21.57 -2.99
N CYS A 385 -19.78 20.62 -2.43
CA CYS A 385 -18.78 19.87 -3.19
C CYS A 385 -19.42 18.96 -4.25
N ASN A 386 -20.57 18.36 -3.94
CA ASN A 386 -21.33 17.53 -4.87
C ASN A 386 -22.05 18.36 -5.92
N GLN A 387 -22.61 19.51 -5.53
CA GLN A 387 -23.20 20.48 -6.47
C GLN A 387 -22.18 20.97 -7.48
N ARG A 388 -20.96 21.33 -7.04
CA ARG A 388 -19.87 21.72 -7.95
C ARG A 388 -19.39 20.60 -8.85
N ALA A 389 -19.52 19.35 -8.42
CA ALA A 389 -19.20 18.17 -9.22
C ALA A 389 -20.29 17.83 -10.24
N GLY A 390 -21.47 18.45 -10.18
CA GLY A 390 -22.63 18.01 -10.94
C GLY A 390 -23.11 16.61 -10.56
N ALA A 391 -22.87 16.18 -9.31
CA ALA A 391 -23.24 14.85 -8.85
C ALA A 391 -24.77 14.72 -8.67
N SER A 392 -25.31 13.54 -8.97
CA SER A 392 -26.71 13.22 -8.67
C SER A 392 -26.96 13.15 -7.16
N VAL A 393 -28.22 13.24 -6.73
CA VAL A 393 -28.59 13.17 -5.30
C VAL A 393 -28.13 11.85 -4.67
N LEU A 394 -28.27 10.73 -5.38
CA LEU A 394 -27.79 9.40 -4.96
C LEU A 394 -26.26 9.36 -4.76
N ALA A 395 -25.51 10.07 -5.60
CA ALA A 395 -24.06 10.18 -5.45
C ALA A 395 -23.63 11.23 -4.42
N SER A 396 -24.59 12.00 -3.87
CA SER A 396 -24.32 13.15 -2.99
C SER A 396 -24.40 12.84 -1.50
N THR A 397 -24.64 11.58 -1.12
CA THR A 397 -24.69 11.10 0.28
C THR A 397 -23.32 11.06 0.96
N SER A 398 -22.24 11.24 0.19
CA SER A 398 -20.86 11.36 0.69
C SER A 398 -20.20 12.63 0.14
N PRO A 399 -19.23 13.24 0.83
CA PRO A 399 -18.53 14.40 0.32
C PRO A 399 -17.67 14.03 -0.89
N ASN A 400 -17.72 14.84 -1.95
CA ASN A 400 -16.79 14.71 -3.08
C ASN A 400 -15.41 15.26 -2.69
N LEU A 401 -14.54 14.36 -2.23
CA LEU A 401 -13.19 14.67 -1.73
C LEU A 401 -12.23 15.22 -2.80
N ALA A 402 -12.55 15.11 -4.09
CA ALA A 402 -11.78 15.77 -5.14
C ALA A 402 -12.01 17.29 -5.19
N ILE A 403 -13.16 17.75 -4.68
CA ILE A 403 -13.56 19.16 -4.67
C ILE A 403 -13.58 19.73 -3.25
N ALA A 404 -13.87 18.91 -2.24
CA ALA A 404 -13.97 19.32 -0.85
C ALA A 404 -12.61 19.85 -0.34
N HIS A 405 -12.64 21.08 0.16
CA HIS A 405 -11.52 21.72 0.84
C HIS A 405 -12.09 22.71 1.87
N VAL A 406 -11.28 23.13 2.83
CA VAL A 406 -11.72 23.87 4.02
C VAL A 406 -12.48 25.14 3.65
N GLU A 407 -12.01 25.89 2.66
CA GLU A 407 -12.61 27.15 2.22
C GLU A 407 -14.00 26.95 1.61
N LEU A 408 -14.21 25.81 0.95
CA LEU A 408 -15.51 25.42 0.42
C LEU A 408 -16.41 24.88 1.54
N CYS A 409 -15.90 23.97 2.36
CA CYS A 409 -16.66 23.31 3.41
C CYS A 409 -17.11 24.29 4.49
N ALA A 410 -16.29 25.28 4.85
CA ALA A 410 -16.64 26.30 5.83
C ALA A 410 -17.86 27.16 5.44
N GLY A 411 -18.18 27.22 4.15
CA GLY A 411 -19.42 27.85 3.64
C GLY A 411 -20.56 26.87 3.36
N CYS A 412 -20.36 25.56 3.59
CA CYS A 412 -21.30 24.52 3.24
C CYS A 412 -22.34 24.30 4.34
N SER A 413 -23.60 24.09 3.96
CA SER A 413 -24.70 23.74 4.87
C SER A 413 -24.50 22.39 5.57
N CYS A 414 -23.70 21.49 4.99
CA CYS A 414 -23.46 20.16 5.57
C CYS A 414 -22.37 20.15 6.64
N LEU A 415 -21.62 21.25 6.84
CA LEU A 415 -20.51 21.27 7.78
C LEU A 415 -20.98 21.63 9.19
N GLU A 416 -20.70 20.73 10.13
CA GLU A 416 -20.85 20.86 11.58
C GLU A 416 -19.47 21.04 12.21
N ILE A 417 -19.34 22.02 13.10
CA ILE A 417 -18.10 22.30 13.82
C ILE A 417 -18.43 22.42 15.30
N SER A 418 -18.01 21.42 16.08
CA SER A 418 -18.07 21.41 17.54
C SER A 418 -16.73 21.78 18.18
N THR A 419 -16.73 21.89 19.51
CA THR A 419 -15.55 22.18 20.35
C THR A 419 -14.39 21.21 20.14
N GLU A 420 -14.64 19.98 19.69
CA GLU A 420 -13.59 19.00 19.37
C GLU A 420 -12.66 19.46 18.24
N HIS A 421 -13.15 20.33 17.35
CA HIS A 421 -12.37 20.86 16.23
C HIS A 421 -11.65 22.17 16.58
N ALA A 422 -11.74 22.65 17.83
CA ALA A 422 -11.18 23.93 18.24
C ALA A 422 -9.67 23.99 18.01
N ALA A 423 -8.94 22.91 18.28
CA ALA A 423 -7.48 22.84 18.07
C ALA A 423 -7.08 23.21 16.64
N TYR A 424 -7.78 22.66 15.65
CA TYR A 424 -7.53 22.97 14.24
C TYR A 424 -7.82 24.44 13.91
N TRP A 425 -8.93 25.00 14.41
CA TRP A 425 -9.32 26.37 14.10
C TRP A 425 -8.41 27.40 14.80
N ILE A 426 -7.93 27.09 16.01
CA ILE A 426 -6.91 27.88 16.73
C ILE A 426 -5.60 27.86 15.95
N GLU A 427 -5.11 26.68 15.58
CA GLU A 427 -3.88 26.55 14.80
C GLU A 427 -3.98 27.30 13.46
N ARG A 428 -5.12 27.15 12.76
CA ARG A 428 -5.37 27.86 11.50
C ARG A 428 -5.43 29.38 11.68
N ARG A 429 -5.97 29.89 12.79
CA ARG A 429 -5.96 31.32 13.13
C ARG A 429 -4.53 31.80 13.36
N ASP A 430 -3.74 31.05 14.10
CA ASP A 430 -2.38 31.47 14.46
C ASP A 430 -1.45 31.44 13.24
N GLN A 431 -1.57 30.41 12.39
CA GLN A 431 -0.85 30.31 11.13
C GLN A 431 -1.23 31.43 10.16
N ASN A 432 -2.52 31.73 10.00
CA ASN A 432 -2.95 32.80 9.10
C ASN A 432 -2.53 34.18 9.62
N ALA A 433 -2.48 34.41 10.94
CA ALA A 433 -1.97 35.67 11.51
C ALA A 433 -0.51 35.90 11.12
N LEU A 434 0.33 34.86 11.22
CA LEU A 434 1.73 34.93 10.77
C LEU A 434 1.84 35.22 9.27
N LEU A 435 1.00 34.58 8.44
CA LEU A 435 0.97 34.79 7.00
C LEU A 435 0.50 36.21 6.63
N VAL A 436 -0.41 36.82 7.40
CA VAL A 436 -0.82 38.22 7.21
C VAL A 436 0.38 39.14 7.41
N GLU A 437 1.14 38.95 8.48
CA GLU A 437 2.32 39.78 8.78
C GLU A 437 3.42 39.60 7.72
N GLN A 438 3.63 38.38 7.23
CA GLN A 438 4.56 38.11 6.14
C GLN A 438 4.12 38.79 4.82
N ALA A 439 2.85 38.68 4.46
CA ALA A 439 2.31 39.29 3.24
C ALA A 439 2.39 40.83 3.28
N LYS A 440 2.16 41.44 4.45
CA LYS A 440 2.37 42.89 4.65
C LYS A 440 3.82 43.29 4.43
N ARG A 441 4.79 42.54 5.00
CA ARG A 441 6.22 42.81 4.84
C ARG A 441 6.69 42.67 3.39
N ALA A 442 6.15 41.69 2.66
CA ALA A 442 6.46 41.44 1.27
C ALA A 442 5.72 42.37 0.28
N ASN A 443 4.80 43.23 0.77
CA ASN A 443 3.91 44.07 -0.03
C ASN A 443 3.10 43.30 -1.11
N ASP A 444 2.78 42.02 -0.85
CA ASP A 444 1.97 41.19 -1.73
C ASP A 444 0.48 41.36 -1.42
N GLN A 445 -0.16 42.27 -2.16
CA GLN A 445 -1.57 42.63 -1.98
C GLN A 445 -2.53 41.46 -2.26
N THR A 446 -2.16 40.54 -3.16
CA THR A 446 -3.03 39.41 -3.54
C THR A 446 -3.06 38.36 -2.43
N THR A 447 -1.88 37.97 -1.95
CA THR A 447 -1.76 37.03 -0.83
C THR A 447 -2.35 37.63 0.44
N LEU A 448 -2.12 38.93 0.68
CA LEU A 448 -2.69 39.64 1.83
C LEU A 448 -4.22 39.53 1.86
N ALA A 449 -4.90 39.78 0.73
CA ALA A 449 -6.37 39.71 0.67
C ALA A 449 -6.91 38.30 0.96
N ILE A 450 -6.25 37.25 0.42
CA ILE A 450 -6.64 35.85 0.62
C ILE A 450 -6.45 35.44 2.09
N VAL A 451 -5.28 35.73 2.65
CA VAL A 451 -4.94 35.32 4.02
C VAL A 451 -5.78 36.11 5.02
N GLN A 452 -6.05 37.41 4.81
CA GLN A 452 -6.97 38.18 5.65
C GLN A 452 -8.39 37.61 5.65
N LYS A 453 -8.87 37.08 4.52
CA LYS A 453 -10.17 36.39 4.46
C LYS A 453 -10.15 35.11 5.28
N ARG A 454 -9.09 34.30 5.15
CA ARG A 454 -8.90 33.06 5.92
C ARG A 454 -8.76 33.32 7.42
N GLN A 455 -8.05 34.38 7.78
CA GLN A 455 -7.86 34.83 9.16
C GLN A 455 -9.20 35.19 9.80
N ARG A 456 -9.98 36.07 9.16
CA ARG A 456 -11.32 36.45 9.65
C ARG A 456 -12.25 35.24 9.80
N GLN A 457 -12.17 34.29 8.87
CA GLN A 457 -12.94 33.06 8.96
C GLN A 457 -12.53 32.23 10.18
N ALA A 458 -11.22 32.03 10.40
CA ALA A 458 -10.73 31.27 11.54
C ALA A 458 -11.04 31.96 12.88
N GLU A 459 -10.88 33.29 12.96
CA GLU A 459 -11.25 34.10 14.13
C GLU A 459 -12.74 33.98 14.47
N ALA A 460 -13.61 34.04 13.47
CA ALA A 460 -15.05 33.86 13.66
C ALA A 460 -15.35 32.45 14.22
N MET A 461 -14.76 31.39 13.65
CA MET A 461 -14.97 30.03 14.14
C MET A 461 -14.47 29.85 15.58
N VAL A 462 -13.27 30.34 15.90
CA VAL A 462 -12.72 30.27 17.27
C VAL A 462 -13.59 31.02 18.27
N LYS A 463 -14.08 32.22 17.90
CA LYS A 463 -14.97 33.01 18.76
C LYS A 463 -16.27 32.26 19.08
N HIS A 464 -16.87 31.62 18.09
CA HIS A 464 -18.11 30.84 18.25
C HIS A 464 -17.93 29.51 18.98
N LEU A 465 -16.71 28.96 19.00
CA LEU A 465 -16.38 27.74 19.75
C LEU A 465 -16.00 28.01 21.21
N ALA A 466 -15.63 29.25 21.54
CA ALA A 466 -15.27 29.69 22.89
C ALA A 466 -16.46 30.30 23.68
N SER A 467 -17.56 30.61 23.00
CA SER A 467 -18.86 31.00 23.57
C SER A 467 -19.73 29.79 23.84
#